data_AF-A0A239FL14-F1
#
_entry.id   AF-A0A239FL14-F1
#
_cell.length_a   1.000
_cell.length_b   1.000
_cell.length_c   1.000
_cell.angle_alpha   90.00
_cell.angle_beta   90.00
_cell.angle_gamma   90.00
#
_symmetry.space_group_name_H-M   'P 1'
#
loop_
_entity.id
_entity.type
_entity.pdbx_description
1 polymer ?
#
loop_
_entity_poly.entity_id
_entity_poly.type
_entity_poly.pdbx_seq_one_letter_code
_entity_poly.pdbx_strand_id
1 'polypeptide(L)'
;MTWLAIAVLALVAWEWRKGRLRAPTRGEWLAILLGLAGAVLAAKGKPLFGLPLIAGAAVVLNRARRAAAPPAAPAMPVAEALSLLDLSADADADAIRAAHRRLIARVHPDAGGSDELARRVNRARDTLIAELNRKRPRAS
;
A
#
# COMPACT_ATOMS: atom_id res chain seq x y z
N MET A 1 -1.46 -2.11 -34.27
CA MET A 1 -1.50 -2.85 -32.99
C MET A 1 -0.11 -3.24 -32.46
N THR A 2 0.90 -3.46 -33.30
CA THR A 2 2.27 -3.85 -32.90
C THR A 2 3.07 -2.73 -32.20
N TRP A 3 2.90 -1.47 -32.61
CA TRP A 3 3.59 -0.32 -32.00
C TRP A 3 3.21 -0.06 -30.53
N LEU A 4 1.96 -0.35 -30.16
CA LEU A 4 1.50 -0.22 -28.77
C LEU A 4 2.17 -1.24 -27.84
N ALA A 5 2.36 -2.48 -28.31
CA ALA A 5 3.05 -3.51 -27.54
C ALA A 5 4.53 -3.14 -27.30
N ILE A 6 5.20 -2.59 -28.32
CA ILE A 6 6.59 -2.13 -28.21
C ILE A 6 6.70 -0.96 -27.24
N ALA A 7 5.78 0.01 -27.29
CA ALA A 7 5.77 1.14 -26.37
C ALA A 7 5.56 0.71 -24.91
N VAL A 8 4.68 -0.27 -24.66
CA VAL A 8 4.48 -0.84 -23.33
C VAL A 8 5.74 -1.56 -22.84
N LEU A 9 6.38 -2.36 -23.70
CA LEU A 9 7.63 -3.05 -23.35
C LEU A 9 8.77 -2.06 -23.06
N ALA A 10 8.89 -0.99 -23.84
CA ALA A 10 9.89 0.05 -23.62
C ALA A 10 9.66 0.80 -22.28
N LEU A 11 8.40 1.10 -21.94
CA LEU A 11 8.04 1.74 -20.67
C LEU A 11 8.38 0.84 -19.46
N VAL A 12 8.07 -0.46 -19.56
CA VAL A 12 8.38 -1.44 -18.51
C VAL A 12 9.89 -1.59 -18.34
N ALA A 13 10.65 -1.67 -19.43
CA ALA A 13 12.11 -1.74 -19.39
C ALA A 13 12.73 -0.47 -18.77
N TRP A 14 12.18 0.71 -19.10
CA TRP A 14 12.60 1.99 -18.53
C TRP A 14 12.36 2.08 -17.01
N GLU A 15 11.19 1.63 -16.54
CA GLU A 15 10.90 1.62 -15.10
C GLU A 15 11.68 0.54 -14.33
N TRP A 16 12.03 -0.59 -14.99
CA TRP A 16 12.93 -1.58 -14.40
C TRP A 16 14.34 -0.99 -14.20
N ARG A 17 14.85 -0.24 -15.18
CA ARG A 17 16.17 0.43 -15.10
C ARG A 17 16.27 1.44 -13.96
N LYS A 18 15.16 2.08 -13.56
CA LYS A 18 15.14 3.01 -12.41
C LYS A 18 15.16 2.31 -11.04
N GLY A 19 15.16 0.97 -10.99
CA GLY A 19 15.11 0.21 -9.73
C GLY A 19 13.79 0.37 -8.97
N ARG A 20 12.76 0.95 -9.60
CA ARG A 20 11.45 1.21 -8.98
C ARG A 20 10.53 -0.01 -9.00
N LEU A 21 10.87 -1.03 -9.79
CA LEU A 21 10.11 -2.26 -9.92
C LEU A 21 10.77 -3.40 -9.14
N ARG A 22 10.00 -3.99 -8.22
CA ARG A 22 10.33 -5.28 -7.63
C ARG A 22 10.22 -6.35 -8.74
N ALA A 23 11.27 -7.17 -8.89
CA ALA A 23 11.23 -8.32 -9.79
C ALA A 23 10.11 -9.28 -9.36
N PRO A 24 9.17 -9.65 -10.26
CA PRO A 24 8.10 -10.58 -9.90
C PRO A 24 8.67 -11.95 -9.54
N THR A 25 8.06 -12.59 -8.55
CA THR A 25 8.40 -13.97 -8.19
C THR A 25 7.97 -14.94 -9.29
N ARG A 26 8.52 -16.17 -9.30
CA ARG A 26 8.10 -17.22 -10.26
C ARG A 26 6.58 -17.44 -10.26
N GLY A 27 5.94 -17.39 -9.10
CA GLY A 27 4.48 -17.50 -8.97
C GLY A 27 3.71 -16.30 -9.53
N GLU A 28 4.24 -15.09 -9.37
CA GLU A 28 3.66 -13.87 -9.97
C GLU A 28 3.75 -13.89 -11.50
N TRP A 29 4.87 -14.36 -12.06
CA TRP A 29 5.02 -14.56 -13.49
C TRP A 29 3.98 -15.53 -14.07
N LEU A 30 3.76 -16.67 -13.40
CA LEU A 30 2.73 -17.63 -13.80
C LEU A 30 1.33 -17.01 -13.73
N ALA A 31 1.02 -16.23 -12.68
CA ALA A 31 -0.26 -15.56 -12.55
C ALA A 31 -0.50 -14.52 -13.65
N ILE A 32 0.52 -13.73 -14.03
CA ILE A 32 0.44 -12.77 -15.14
C ILE A 32 0.14 -13.51 -16.46
N LEU A 33 0.85 -14.59 -16.74
CA LEU A 33 0.64 -15.39 -17.96
C LEU A 33 -0.77 -16.00 -17.99
N LEU A 34 -1.26 -16.54 -16.86
CA LEU A 34 -2.62 -17.06 -16.74
C LEU A 34 -3.68 -15.98 -16.93
N GLY A 35 -3.46 -14.78 -16.36
CA GLY A 35 -4.36 -13.64 -16.55
C GLY A 35 -4.44 -13.19 -18.00
N LEU A 36 -3.30 -13.12 -18.69
CA LEU A 36 -3.24 -12.80 -20.13
C LEU A 36 -3.94 -13.86 -20.98
N ALA A 37 -3.70 -15.15 -20.69
CA ALA A 37 -4.41 -16.24 -21.37
C ALA A 37 -5.92 -16.15 -21.15
N GLY A 38 -6.35 -15.90 -19.91
CA GLY A 38 -7.76 -15.68 -19.56
C GLY A 38 -8.40 -14.52 -20.33
N ALA A 39 -7.69 -13.39 -20.45
CA ALA A 39 -8.13 -12.23 -21.22
C ALA A 39 -8.30 -12.56 -22.72
N VAL A 40 -7.36 -13.30 -23.31
CA VAL A 40 -7.45 -13.75 -24.70
C VAL A 40 -8.64 -14.70 -24.91
N LEU A 41 -8.88 -15.65 -23.99
CA LEU A 41 -10.03 -16.55 -24.07
C LEU A 41 -11.37 -15.81 -23.96
N ALA A 42 -11.47 -14.85 -23.04
CA ALA A 42 -12.66 -14.02 -22.90
C ALA A 42 -12.92 -13.20 -24.18
N ALA A 43 -11.88 -12.57 -24.74
CA ALA A 43 -11.99 -11.80 -25.98
C ALA A 43 -12.35 -12.67 -27.21
N LYS A 44 -11.93 -13.95 -27.23
CA LYS A 44 -12.31 -14.93 -28.27
C LYS A 44 -13.69 -15.57 -28.07
N GLY A 45 -14.54 -15.01 -27.18
CA GLY A 45 -15.90 -15.49 -26.97
C GLY A 45 -16.01 -16.74 -26.09
N LYS A 46 -14.96 -17.07 -25.30
CA LYS A 46 -14.97 -18.18 -24.33
C LYS A 46 -14.95 -17.65 -22.88
N PRO A 47 -15.96 -16.87 -22.45
CA PRO A 47 -15.94 -16.20 -21.15
C PRO A 47 -15.98 -17.18 -19.97
N LEU A 48 -16.59 -18.36 -20.14
CA LEU A 48 -16.70 -19.39 -19.10
C LEU A 48 -15.32 -19.85 -18.60
N PHE A 49 -14.31 -19.87 -19.47
CA PHE A 49 -12.93 -20.23 -19.11
C PHE A 49 -12.04 -19.00 -18.90
N GLY A 50 -12.31 -17.89 -19.62
CA GLY A 50 -11.51 -16.68 -19.53
C GLY A 50 -11.65 -15.93 -18.20
N LEU A 51 -12.88 -15.72 -17.73
CA LEU A 51 -13.14 -14.92 -16.53
C LEU A 51 -12.60 -15.56 -15.24
N PRO A 52 -12.76 -16.88 -15.00
CA PRO A 52 -12.16 -17.51 -13.81
C PRO A 52 -10.63 -17.43 -13.79
N LEU A 53 -9.96 -17.53 -14.95
CA LEU A 53 -8.50 -17.40 -15.05
C LEU A 53 -8.03 -15.98 -14.70
N ILE A 54 -8.74 -14.96 -15.19
CA ILE A 54 -8.44 -13.56 -14.85
C ILE A 54 -8.67 -13.33 -13.35
N ALA A 55 -9.78 -13.82 -12.80
CA ALA A 55 -10.09 -13.67 -11.38
C ALA A 55 -9.05 -14.38 -10.50
N GLY A 56 -8.66 -15.61 -10.85
CA GLY A 56 -7.62 -16.35 -10.15
C GLY A 56 -6.27 -15.64 -10.18
N ALA A 57 -5.84 -15.16 -11.35
CA ALA A 57 -4.64 -14.35 -11.51
C ALA A 57 -4.69 -13.07 -10.66
N ALA A 58 -5.82 -12.36 -10.66
CA ALA A 58 -6.01 -11.15 -9.87
C ALA A 58 -5.90 -11.41 -8.37
N VAL A 59 -6.47 -12.52 -7.88
CA VAL A 59 -6.37 -12.91 -6.45
C VAL A 59 -4.93 -13.23 -6.06
N VAL A 60 -4.20 -14.01 -6.88
CA VAL A 60 -2.79 -14.35 -6.62
C VAL A 60 -1.92 -13.10 -6.60
N LEU A 61 -2.07 -12.22 -7.60
CA LEU A 61 -1.32 -10.98 -7.68
C LEU A 61 -1.66 -10.02 -6.53
N ASN A 62 -2.93 -9.93 -6.11
CA ASN A 62 -3.31 -9.12 -4.96
C ASN A 62 -2.72 -9.66 -3.65
N ARG A 63 -2.70 -10.99 -3.47
CA ARG A 63 -2.04 -11.62 -2.30
C ARG A 63 -0.53 -11.38 -2.30
N ALA A 64 0.13 -11.54 -3.44
CA ALA A 64 1.55 -11.26 -3.58
C ALA A 64 1.89 -9.79 -3.26
N ARG A 65 1.07 -8.84 -3.73
CA ARG A 65 1.22 -7.41 -3.39
C ARG A 65 1.07 -7.14 -1.89
N ARG A 66 0.09 -7.77 -1.22
CA ARG A 66 -0.09 -7.62 0.23
C ARG A 66 1.07 -8.22 1.02
N ALA A 67 1.60 -9.36 0.59
CA ALA A 67 2.78 -9.97 1.19
C ALA A 67 4.07 -9.19 0.90
N ALA A 68 4.11 -8.43 -0.19
CA ALA A 68 5.20 -7.54 -0.55
C ALA A 68 5.17 -6.20 0.19
N ALA A 69 4.04 -5.84 0.82
CA ALA A 69 3.97 -4.64 1.63
C ALA A 69 4.99 -4.77 2.77
N PRO A 70 5.77 -3.70 3.05
CA PRO A 70 6.70 -3.73 4.17
C PRO A 70 5.93 -4.13 5.44
N PRO A 71 6.52 -4.96 6.32
CA PRO A 71 5.91 -5.25 7.60
C PRO A 71 5.54 -3.93 8.26
N ALA A 72 4.36 -3.87 8.89
CA ALA A 72 3.97 -2.69 9.67
C ALA A 72 5.16 -2.35 10.56
N ALA A 73 5.69 -1.11 10.42
CA ALA A 73 6.84 -0.69 11.19
C ALA A 73 6.56 -1.00 12.67
N PRO A 74 7.58 -1.42 13.45
CA PRO A 74 7.39 -1.73 14.86
C PRO A 74 6.59 -0.61 15.50
N ALA A 75 5.46 -0.97 16.12
CA ALA A 75 4.54 0.00 16.67
C ALA A 75 5.30 0.90 17.64
N MET A 76 5.21 2.21 17.44
CA MET A 76 5.77 3.16 18.39
C MET A 76 5.11 2.90 19.75
N PRO A 77 5.84 2.93 20.88
CA PRO A 77 5.21 2.85 22.19
C PRO A 77 4.09 3.90 22.31
N VAL A 78 2.92 3.51 22.83
CA VAL A 78 1.75 4.42 22.92
C VAL A 78 2.10 5.71 23.67
N ALA A 79 2.88 5.60 24.75
CA ALA A 79 3.36 6.75 25.51
C ALA A 79 4.23 7.69 24.66
N GLU A 80 5.15 7.15 23.85
CA GLU A 80 5.96 7.96 22.93
C GLU A 80 5.09 8.65 21.88
N ALA A 81 4.09 7.96 21.34
CA ALA A 81 3.18 8.52 20.35
C ALA A 81 2.31 9.66 20.93
N LEU A 82 1.83 9.50 22.17
CA LEU A 82 1.11 10.54 22.90
C LEU A 82 1.98 11.78 23.14
N SER A 83 3.21 11.58 23.63
CA SER A 83 4.15 12.68 23.86
C SER A 83 4.55 13.39 22.56
N LEU A 84 4.72 12.65 21.45
CA LEU A 84 5.09 13.23 20.16
C LEU A 84 3.98 14.13 19.60
N LEU A 85 2.72 13.71 19.74
CA LEU A 85 1.56 14.48 19.26
C LEU A 85 1.03 15.49 20.29
N ASP A 86 1.63 15.55 21.48
CA ASP A 86 1.18 16.38 22.60
C ASP A 86 -0.28 16.12 22.97
N LEU A 87 -0.59 14.84 23.24
CA LEU A 87 -1.94 14.36 23.55
C LEU A 87 -2.00 13.65 24.90
N SER A 88 -3.15 13.77 25.57
CA SER A 88 -3.48 12.96 26.75
C SER A 88 -3.86 11.52 26.36
N ALA A 89 -3.74 10.59 27.31
CA ALA A 89 -4.09 9.18 27.14
C ALA A 89 -5.57 8.94 26.77
N ASP A 90 -6.44 9.91 27.08
CA ASP A 90 -7.88 9.87 26.79
C ASP A 90 -8.26 10.55 25.47
N ALA A 91 -7.28 10.96 24.65
CA ALA A 91 -7.54 11.61 23.38
C ALA A 91 -8.35 10.72 22.42
N ASP A 92 -9.38 11.31 21.81
CA ASP A 92 -10.20 10.64 20.81
C ASP A 92 -9.58 10.68 19.40
N ALA A 93 -10.24 10.01 18.45
CA ALA A 93 -9.77 9.94 17.07
C ALA A 93 -9.66 11.31 16.39
N ASP A 94 -10.49 12.28 16.79
CA ASP A 94 -10.50 13.61 16.18
C ASP A 94 -9.36 14.47 16.71
N ALA A 95 -9.10 14.41 18.02
CA ALA A 95 -7.93 15.01 18.65
C ALA A 95 -6.62 14.47 18.04
N ILE A 96 -6.51 13.16 17.87
CA ILE A 96 -5.35 12.52 17.22
C ILE A 96 -5.14 13.05 15.80
N ARG A 97 -6.20 13.07 14.98
CA ARG A 97 -6.13 13.56 13.60
C ARG A 97 -5.82 15.05 13.52
N ALA A 98 -6.36 15.86 14.43
CA ALA A 98 -6.10 17.30 14.48
C ALA A 98 -4.65 17.61 14.90
N ALA A 99 -4.12 16.92 15.91
CA ALA A 99 -2.72 17.07 16.32
C ALA A 99 -1.76 16.63 15.21
N HIS A 100 -2.03 15.49 14.57
CA HIS A 100 -1.27 15.00 13.43
C HIS A 100 -1.22 16.01 12.28
N ARG A 101 -2.37 16.55 11.85
CA ARG A 101 -2.42 17.56 10.77
C ARG A 101 -1.60 18.80 11.10
N ARG A 102 -1.68 19.28 12.35
CA ARG A 102 -0.92 20.46 12.80
C ARG A 102 0.59 20.20 12.80
N LEU A 103 1.02 19.03 13.27
CA LEU A 103 2.44 18.71 13.36
C LEU A 103 3.03 18.36 11.99
N ILE A 104 2.33 17.58 11.16
CA ILE A 104 2.82 17.17 9.84
C ILE A 104 3.04 18.36 8.93
N ALA A 105 2.16 19.37 8.98
CA ALA A 105 2.30 20.59 8.19
C ALA A 105 3.62 21.35 8.49
N ARG A 106 4.17 21.19 9.71
CA ARG A 106 5.44 21.81 10.11
C ARG A 106 6.65 20.95 9.79
N VAL A 107 6.52 19.62 9.87
CA VAL A 107 7.67 18.70 9.70
C VAL A 107 7.79 18.12 8.28
N HIS A 108 6.86 18.43 7.39
CA HIS A 108 6.89 17.93 6.01
C HIS A 108 8.13 18.46 5.26
N PRO A 109 8.80 17.64 4.42
CA PRO A 109 9.93 18.07 3.60
C PRO A 109 9.63 19.32 2.76
N ASP A 110 8.42 19.39 2.17
CA ASP A 110 7.99 20.54 1.36
C ASP A 110 7.91 21.86 2.15
N ALA A 111 7.81 21.80 3.48
CA ALA A 111 7.79 22.95 4.37
C ALA A 111 9.17 23.22 5.04
N GLY A 112 10.23 22.54 4.57
CA GLY A 112 11.58 22.64 5.14
C GLY A 112 11.85 21.68 6.30
N GLY A 113 10.95 20.72 6.55
CA GLY A 113 11.15 19.65 7.53
C GLY A 113 11.95 18.46 6.97
N SER A 114 11.89 17.31 7.64
CA SER A 114 12.62 16.11 7.22
C SER A 114 11.70 14.91 7.01
N ASP A 115 12.04 14.09 6.00
CA ASP A 115 11.32 12.86 5.70
C ASP A 115 11.24 11.92 6.90
N GLU A 116 12.31 11.83 7.70
CA GLU A 116 12.34 10.96 8.88
C GLU A 116 11.40 11.46 9.98
N LEU A 117 11.36 12.77 10.23
CA LEU A 117 10.42 13.35 11.19
C LEU A 117 8.97 13.18 10.74
N ALA A 118 8.69 13.43 9.46
CA ALA A 118 7.38 13.20 8.88
C ALA A 118 6.94 11.72 9.03
N ARG A 119 7.84 10.76 8.76
CA ARG A 119 7.60 9.33 8.99
C ARG A 119 7.34 9.01 10.46
N ARG A 120 8.07 9.61 11.39
CA ARG A 120 7.89 9.41 12.83
C ARG A 120 6.52 9.93 13.31
N VAL A 121 6.10 11.09 12.83
CA VAL A 121 4.79 11.70 13.12
C VAL A 121 3.63 10.85 12.55
N ASN A 122 3.79 10.31 11.35
CA ASN A 122 2.81 9.38 10.77
C ASN A 122 2.70 8.09 11.61
N ARG A 123 3.83 7.52 12.03
CA ARG A 123 3.87 6.33 12.92
C ARG A 123 3.15 6.56 14.26
N ALA A 124 3.31 7.75 14.85
CA ALA A 124 2.61 8.10 16.09
C ALA A 124 1.09 8.09 15.91
N ARG A 125 0.57 8.75 14.87
CA ARG A 125 -0.86 8.73 14.54
C ARG A 125 -1.37 7.31 14.36
N ASP A 126 -0.69 6.51 13.53
CA ASP A 126 -1.13 5.16 13.19
C ASP A 126 -1.17 4.25 14.43
N THR A 127 -0.20 4.41 15.33
CA THR A 127 -0.15 3.71 16.62
C THR A 127 -1.36 4.06 17.48
N LEU A 128 -1.66 5.34 17.67
CA LEU A 128 -2.77 5.76 18.54
C LEU A 128 -4.14 5.37 17.98
N ILE A 129 -4.33 5.45 16.65
CA ILE A 129 -5.56 4.99 16.01
C ILE A 129 -5.73 3.48 16.13
N ALA A 130 -4.65 2.71 15.97
CA ALA A 130 -4.70 1.26 16.18
C ALA A 130 -5.05 0.92 17.64
N GLU A 131 -4.46 1.63 18.60
CA GLU A 131 -4.76 1.47 20.02
C GLU A 131 -6.21 1.81 20.36
N LEU A 132 -6.72 2.92 19.85
CA LEU A 132 -8.10 3.33 20.07
C LEU A 132 -9.09 2.29 19.51
N ASN A 133 -8.82 1.74 18.33
CA ASN A 133 -9.63 0.65 17.75
C ASN A 133 -9.55 -0.64 18.58
N ARG A 134 -8.42 -0.93 19.24
CA ARG A 134 -8.30 -2.09 20.15
C ARG A 134 -9.12 -1.88 21.41
N LYS A 135 -9.08 -0.68 22.00
CA LYS A 135 -9.82 -0.34 23.24
C LYS A 135 -11.33 -0.23 23.03
N ARG A 136 -11.78 0.20 21.85
CA ARG A 136 -13.20 0.21 21.45
C ARG A 136 -13.43 -0.91 20.44
N PRO A 137 -13.67 -2.16 20.89
CA PRO A 137 -14.08 -3.22 19.96
C PRO A 137 -15.31 -2.71 19.22
N ARG A 138 -15.19 -2.59 17.89
CA ARG A 138 -16.29 -2.14 17.05
C ARG A 138 -17.47 -3.06 17.31
N ALA A 139 -18.59 -2.51 17.78
CA ALA A 139 -19.87 -3.19 17.68
C ALA A 139 -20.11 -3.38 16.18
N SER A 140 -19.89 -4.60 15.70
CA SER A 140 -20.18 -5.06 14.36
C SER A 140 -21.67 -5.24 14.17
#